data_AF-A0A0W0VZX0-F1
#
_entry.id   AF-A0A0W0VZX0-F1
#
_cell.length_a   1.000
_cell.length_b   1.000
_cell.length_c   1.000
_cell.angle_alpha   90.00
_cell.angle_beta   90.00
_cell.angle_gamma   90.00
#
_symmetry.space_group_name_H-M   'P 1'
#
loop_
_entity.id
_entity.type
_entity.pdbx_description
1 polymer ?
#
loop_
_entity_poly.entity_id
_entity_poly.type
_entity_poly.pdbx_seq_one_letter_code
_entity_poly.pdbx_strand_id
1 'polypeptide(L)'
;MGNTSYRRVRKDYWYTSAQIIDVGTAWAQSSRDRIFLYSNREVPNRTSLETSDAPPLYSLPKKMLLPLNKGKNHWAAIAITLNEGPDNAININISYIDSLNTKANLNQLDSSIRDEINRIEKVFRTKYSFRQLNIVTSVYPYSWLQADGSSCGPYSLANAMRCLDGKEVQNNPGPQAIREQQLNMMTNQVAIKGCSTSNIIDTILLDWILEHARQSLAVTTAEQVESICNYYATKHKVKLSDVIACFHEEYCSGTMNPWFRPDRVNTRIRELIGEYAIKPAYSNALNVYNRFSNSKGRNYGNSASLRSDEWKSKFQSDEAIQRQVVSIREENLCRKIDDIRKILVHTRQDSSFILELMEQIVRAIQKVNEDEAKMLVKEVLSSESQKVDCELCQRLISEIIGARRYDRENNEKFVYLASAYQSLADAIKRLKEVEFTDLTLPEQVLEAHLNLLNGAIARNTASAIRQVSFIINDFFSMLLEYLSGGYWVAEITRIEHLSKSFKDTEGNLSIAMLEQEQQSIATILSVRQILENEDLVNNNDRLMGA
;
A
#
# COMPACT_ATOMS: atom_id res chain seq x y z
N MET A 1 -28.37 -17.13 -26.60
CA MET A 1 -28.46 -15.93 -25.72
C MET A 1 -27.66 -16.24 -24.46
N GLY A 2 -26.50 -15.61 -24.31
CA GLY A 2 -25.42 -16.08 -23.43
C GLY A 2 -25.45 -15.57 -21.99
N ASN A 3 -25.29 -16.51 -21.06
CA ASN A 3 -24.70 -16.42 -19.72
C ASN A 3 -24.76 -15.06 -18.98
N THR A 4 -25.88 -14.80 -18.29
CA THR A 4 -26.02 -13.74 -17.28
C THR A 4 -25.43 -14.12 -15.91
N SER A 5 -25.02 -15.39 -15.71
CA SER A 5 -24.57 -15.93 -14.41
C SER A 5 -23.20 -15.41 -13.94
N TYR A 6 -22.35 -14.88 -14.82
CA TYR A 6 -20.97 -14.47 -14.50
C TYR A 6 -20.80 -12.96 -14.27
N ARG A 7 -21.87 -12.15 -14.41
CA ARG A 7 -21.79 -10.68 -14.35
C ARG A 7 -22.10 -10.07 -12.98
N ARG A 8 -21.93 -10.82 -11.88
CA ARG A 8 -21.99 -10.23 -10.53
C ARG A 8 -20.63 -9.63 -10.20
N VAL A 9 -20.58 -8.30 -10.12
CA VAL A 9 -19.37 -7.54 -9.81
C VAL A 9 -19.06 -7.60 -8.32
N ARG A 10 -17.83 -7.97 -8.00
CA ARG A 10 -17.28 -7.79 -6.66
C ARG A 10 -16.84 -6.32 -6.47
N LYS A 11 -17.47 -5.62 -5.52
CA LYS A 11 -17.31 -4.16 -5.34
C LYS A 11 -15.92 -3.74 -4.84
N ASP A 12 -15.28 -4.61 -4.08
CA ASP A 12 -14.00 -4.42 -3.39
C ASP A 12 -12.81 -5.10 -4.11
N TYR A 13 -13.03 -5.67 -5.30
CA TYR A 13 -11.97 -6.39 -6.00
C TYR A 13 -10.92 -5.42 -6.57
N TRP A 14 -9.68 -5.75 -6.26
CA TRP A 14 -8.47 -5.11 -6.73
C TRP A 14 -8.15 -5.56 -8.16
N TYR A 15 -8.25 -4.65 -9.13
CA TYR A 15 -7.89 -4.98 -10.51
C TYR A 15 -6.40 -5.38 -10.57
N THR A 16 -6.17 -6.60 -11.02
CA THR A 16 -4.85 -7.07 -11.39
C THR A 16 -4.51 -6.59 -12.79
N SER A 17 -3.29 -6.90 -13.23
CA SER A 17 -2.84 -6.65 -14.60
C SER A 17 -3.79 -7.23 -15.65
N ALA A 18 -4.42 -8.39 -15.37
CA ALA A 18 -5.35 -9.03 -16.31
C ALA A 18 -6.55 -8.14 -16.62
N GLN A 19 -7.20 -7.57 -15.59
CA GLN A 19 -8.34 -6.67 -15.80
C GLN A 19 -7.94 -5.35 -16.45
N ILE A 20 -6.77 -4.80 -16.08
CA ILE A 20 -6.24 -3.58 -16.69
C ILE A 20 -6.03 -3.76 -18.19
N ILE A 21 -5.39 -4.87 -18.58
CA ILE A 21 -5.11 -5.19 -19.97
C ILE A 21 -6.40 -5.43 -20.76
N ASP A 22 -7.33 -6.21 -20.23
CA ASP A 22 -8.54 -6.58 -20.98
C ASP A 22 -9.47 -5.38 -21.19
N VAL A 23 -9.66 -4.54 -20.17
CA VAL A 23 -10.47 -3.30 -20.31
C VAL A 23 -9.81 -2.32 -21.28
N GLY A 24 -8.50 -2.14 -21.17
CA GLY A 24 -7.75 -1.26 -22.06
C GLY A 24 -7.77 -1.74 -23.51
N THR A 25 -7.61 -3.04 -23.73
CA THR A 25 -7.65 -3.67 -25.06
C THR A 25 -9.05 -3.56 -25.67
N ALA A 26 -10.10 -3.84 -24.90
CA ALA A 26 -11.48 -3.68 -25.36
C ALA A 26 -11.79 -2.22 -25.74
N TRP A 27 -11.30 -1.26 -24.96
CA TRP A 27 -11.41 0.16 -25.29
C TRP A 27 -10.66 0.51 -26.59
N ALA A 28 -9.44 0.01 -26.79
CA ALA A 28 -8.68 0.24 -28.02
C ALA A 28 -9.37 -0.37 -29.25
N GLN A 29 -9.95 -1.57 -29.12
CA GLN A 29 -10.66 -2.24 -30.22
C GLN A 29 -11.93 -1.52 -30.67
N SER A 30 -12.54 -0.68 -29.81
CA SER A 30 -13.76 0.05 -30.13
C SER A 30 -13.59 1.14 -31.20
N SER A 31 -12.36 1.59 -31.49
CA SER A 31 -12.06 2.55 -32.55
C SER A 31 -10.62 2.45 -33.03
N ARG A 32 -10.40 2.59 -34.34
CA ARG A 32 -9.05 2.63 -34.95
C ARG A 32 -8.21 3.83 -34.50
N ASP A 33 -8.82 4.83 -33.87
CA ASP A 33 -8.13 6.01 -33.36
C ASP A 33 -7.64 5.84 -31.93
N ARG A 34 -7.96 4.71 -31.29
CA ARG A 34 -7.61 4.41 -29.91
C ARG A 34 -6.44 3.44 -29.85
N ILE A 35 -5.47 3.73 -28.99
CA ILE A 35 -4.29 2.90 -28.75
C ILE A 35 -4.18 2.66 -27.26
N PHE A 36 -4.15 1.40 -26.86
CA PHE A 36 -3.87 1.02 -25.47
C PHE A 36 -2.44 0.50 -25.39
N LEU A 37 -1.66 1.07 -24.46
CA LEU A 37 -0.24 0.77 -24.32
C LEU A 37 0.07 0.32 -22.90
N TYR A 38 -0.12 -0.96 -22.62
CA TYR A 38 0.30 -1.56 -21.36
C TYR A 38 1.80 -1.84 -21.38
N SER A 39 2.53 -1.38 -20.35
CA SER A 39 3.96 -1.68 -20.19
C SER A 39 4.11 -2.84 -19.21
N ASN A 40 4.59 -3.98 -19.72
CA ASN A 40 5.21 -4.98 -18.86
C ASN A 40 6.46 -4.33 -18.28
N ARG A 41 6.49 -4.01 -16.99
CA ARG A 41 7.65 -3.43 -16.31
C ARG A 41 8.84 -4.40 -16.18
N GLU A 42 9.12 -5.16 -17.23
CA GLU A 42 10.24 -6.11 -17.29
C GLU A 42 11.57 -5.42 -17.59
N VAL A 43 11.52 -4.19 -18.11
CA VAL A 43 12.69 -3.32 -18.22
C VAL A 43 12.45 -2.08 -17.36
N PRO A 44 13.11 -1.96 -16.19
CA PRO A 44 13.16 -0.72 -15.44
C PRO A 44 13.57 0.39 -16.41
N ASN A 45 12.80 1.47 -16.47
CA ASN A 45 13.03 2.65 -17.33
C ASN A 45 12.63 2.55 -18.81
N ARG A 46 11.77 1.59 -19.23
CA ARG A 46 11.12 1.64 -20.56
C ARG A 46 9.60 1.82 -20.48
N THR A 47 9.04 2.66 -21.36
CA THR A 47 7.58 2.84 -21.51
C THR A 47 7.13 1.85 -22.58
N SER A 48 5.90 1.38 -22.49
CA SER A 48 5.22 0.74 -23.63
C SER A 48 5.25 1.60 -24.89
N LEU A 49 5.30 2.93 -24.75
CA LEU A 49 5.43 3.88 -25.84
C LEU A 49 6.79 3.81 -26.55
N GLU A 50 7.90 3.64 -25.82
CA GLU A 50 9.23 3.46 -26.42
C GLU A 50 9.37 2.14 -27.17
N THR A 51 8.63 1.11 -26.78
CA THR A 51 8.67 -0.21 -27.45
C THR A 51 7.69 -0.30 -28.62
N SER A 52 6.57 0.43 -28.57
CA SER A 52 5.50 0.35 -29.58
C SER A 52 5.67 1.36 -30.71
N ASP A 53 6.66 2.25 -30.61
CA ASP A 53 6.84 3.47 -31.40
C ASP A 53 5.66 4.45 -31.33
N ALA A 54 5.95 5.75 -31.36
CA ALA A 54 4.91 6.77 -31.49
C ALA A 54 4.19 6.65 -32.86
N PRO A 55 2.87 6.90 -32.93
CA PRO A 55 2.09 6.68 -34.15
C PRO A 55 2.62 7.46 -35.37
N PRO A 56 2.56 6.92 -36.59
CA PRO A 56 2.97 7.66 -37.77
C PRO A 56 2.01 8.82 -38.07
N LEU A 57 2.51 9.90 -38.68
CA LEU A 57 1.75 11.12 -39.00
C LEU A 57 0.42 10.85 -39.72
N TYR A 58 0.46 10.04 -40.78
CA TYR A 58 -0.71 9.72 -41.59
C TYR A 58 -1.82 8.96 -40.83
N SER A 59 -1.56 8.55 -39.59
CA SER A 59 -2.53 7.86 -38.74
C SER A 59 -3.22 8.77 -37.73
N LEU A 60 -2.87 10.05 -37.67
CA LEU A 60 -3.48 11.02 -36.77
C LEU A 60 -4.90 11.39 -37.24
N PRO A 61 -5.86 11.65 -36.32
CA PRO A 61 -5.69 11.80 -34.88
C PRO A 61 -5.60 10.46 -34.12
N LYS A 62 -4.94 10.48 -32.94
CA LYS A 62 -4.86 9.32 -32.04
C LYS A 62 -5.13 9.69 -30.59
N LYS A 63 -5.80 8.78 -29.90
CA LYS A 63 -6.03 8.77 -28.44
C LYS A 63 -5.29 7.59 -27.84
N MET A 64 -4.41 7.84 -26.89
CA MET A 64 -3.57 6.81 -26.29
C MET A 64 -3.85 6.71 -24.79
N LEU A 65 -4.11 5.50 -24.32
CA LEU A 65 -4.34 5.18 -22.92
C LEU A 65 -3.17 4.36 -22.38
N LEU A 66 -2.47 4.91 -21.39
CA LEU A 66 -1.32 4.30 -20.74
C LEU A 66 -1.66 4.07 -19.26
N PRO A 67 -2.00 2.85 -18.83
CA PRO A 67 -2.17 2.56 -17.41
C PRO A 67 -0.80 2.63 -16.72
N LEU A 68 -0.76 3.29 -15.57
CA LEU A 68 0.45 3.49 -14.78
C LEU A 68 0.28 2.78 -13.44
N ASN A 69 0.96 1.65 -13.27
CA ASN A 69 1.11 1.06 -11.93
C ASN A 69 2.05 1.99 -11.13
N LYS A 70 1.63 2.60 -10.03
CA LYS A 70 2.52 3.48 -9.24
C LYS A 70 3.47 2.70 -8.33
N GLY A 71 3.63 1.39 -8.57
CA GLY A 71 3.99 0.44 -7.52
C GLY A 71 2.84 0.36 -6.53
N LYS A 72 3.12 -0.02 -5.28
CA LYS A 72 2.32 0.55 -4.19
C LYS A 72 0.87 0.10 -4.13
N ASN A 73 0.56 -1.01 -4.82
CA ASN A 73 -0.82 -1.49 -4.97
C ASN A 73 -1.71 -0.30 -5.41
N HIS A 74 -1.29 0.47 -6.41
CA HIS A 74 -2.07 1.61 -6.87
C HIS A 74 -1.95 1.79 -8.38
N TRP A 75 -3.09 2.01 -9.01
CA TRP A 75 -3.18 2.28 -10.44
C TRP A 75 -3.57 3.74 -10.68
N ALA A 76 -2.81 4.38 -11.55
CA ALA A 76 -3.09 5.67 -12.17
C ALA A 76 -3.09 5.49 -13.69
N ALA A 77 -3.25 6.57 -14.45
CA ALA A 77 -3.19 6.51 -15.90
C ALA A 77 -2.63 7.82 -16.49
N ILE A 78 -2.11 7.70 -17.70
CA ILE A 78 -1.74 8.81 -18.57
C ILE A 78 -2.61 8.71 -19.83
N ALA A 79 -3.32 9.79 -20.14
CA ALA A 79 -4.12 9.95 -21.34
C ALA A 79 -3.40 10.89 -22.31
N ILE A 80 -3.23 10.49 -23.56
CA ILE A 80 -2.54 11.29 -24.57
C ILE A 80 -3.44 11.47 -25.78
N THR A 81 -3.61 12.71 -26.25
CA THR A 81 -4.24 12.99 -27.55
C THR A 81 -3.23 13.58 -28.50
N LEU A 82 -3.15 13.06 -29.72
CA LEU A 82 -2.32 13.57 -30.81
C LEU A 82 -3.23 14.00 -31.96
N ASN A 83 -3.06 15.25 -32.40
CA ASN A 83 -3.79 15.81 -33.53
C ASN A 83 -2.83 16.64 -34.41
N GLU A 84 -3.10 16.69 -35.71
CA GLU A 84 -2.46 17.70 -36.56
C GLU A 84 -3.02 19.08 -36.24
N GLY A 85 -2.12 20.05 -36.11
CA GLY A 85 -2.42 21.45 -35.91
C GLY A 85 -2.25 22.26 -37.20
N PRO A 86 -2.51 23.58 -37.14
CA PRO A 86 -2.20 24.50 -38.23
C PRO A 86 -0.72 24.42 -38.61
N ASP A 87 -0.40 24.79 -39.86
CA ASP A 87 0.98 24.92 -40.36
C ASP A 87 1.85 23.65 -40.24
N ASN A 88 1.22 22.47 -40.31
CA ASN A 88 1.85 21.17 -40.08
C ASN A 88 2.46 20.98 -38.68
N ALA A 89 2.02 21.75 -37.67
CA ALA A 89 2.35 21.48 -36.28
C ALA A 89 1.66 20.20 -35.79
N ILE A 90 2.19 19.57 -34.75
CA ILE A 90 1.52 18.47 -34.06
C ILE A 90 1.16 18.92 -32.66
N ASN A 91 -0.13 18.83 -32.33
CA ASN A 91 -0.66 19.14 -31.01
C ASN A 91 -0.72 17.85 -30.18
N ILE A 92 -0.04 17.84 -29.04
CA ILE A 92 0.05 16.69 -28.15
C ILE A 92 -0.41 17.14 -26.77
N ASN A 93 -1.52 16.60 -26.29
CA ASN A 93 -1.95 16.81 -24.91
C ASN A 93 -1.68 15.56 -24.09
N ILE A 94 -0.93 15.68 -23.00
CA ILE A 94 -0.61 14.60 -22.07
C ILE A 94 -1.26 14.95 -20.74
N SER A 95 -2.20 14.13 -20.30
CA SER A 95 -2.94 14.32 -19.06
C SER A 95 -2.64 13.20 -18.08
N TYR A 96 -2.28 13.56 -16.85
CA TYR A 96 -2.13 12.61 -15.73
C TYR A 96 -3.44 12.45 -14.96
N ILE A 97 -3.78 11.21 -14.63
CA ILE A 97 -5.04 10.83 -13.98
C ILE A 97 -4.76 9.93 -12.78
N ASP A 98 -5.27 10.29 -11.62
CA ASP A 98 -5.18 9.48 -10.40
C ASP A 98 -6.42 9.71 -9.53
N SER A 99 -7.14 8.64 -9.20
CA SER A 99 -8.39 8.66 -8.46
C SER A 99 -8.23 8.85 -6.95
N LEU A 100 -7.00 8.85 -6.43
CA LEU A 100 -6.67 9.25 -5.07
C LEU A 100 -6.03 10.63 -4.99
N ASN A 101 -5.69 11.23 -6.14
CA ASN A 101 -4.97 12.49 -6.17
C ASN A 101 -5.94 13.68 -6.21
N THR A 102 -5.82 14.58 -5.24
CA THR A 102 -6.54 15.85 -5.20
C THR A 102 -5.69 17.03 -5.69
N LYS A 103 -4.43 16.79 -6.08
CA LYS A 103 -3.53 17.83 -6.59
C LYS A 103 -4.03 18.37 -7.92
N ALA A 104 -4.05 19.69 -8.05
CA ALA A 104 -4.52 20.37 -9.26
C ALA A 104 -3.40 20.57 -10.32
N ASN A 105 -2.13 20.54 -9.89
CA ASN A 105 -1.01 20.99 -10.71
C ASN A 105 0.14 19.96 -10.81
N LEU A 106 0.85 19.96 -11.95
CA LEU A 106 1.98 19.06 -12.22
C LEU A 106 3.12 19.21 -11.20
N ASN A 107 3.43 20.44 -10.77
CA ASN A 107 4.53 20.72 -9.85
C ASN A 107 4.36 20.05 -8.47
N GLN A 108 3.13 19.69 -8.13
CA GLN A 108 2.81 19.01 -6.88
C GLN A 108 2.95 17.49 -7.01
N LEU A 109 3.07 16.93 -8.22
CA LEU A 109 3.19 15.49 -8.43
C LEU A 109 4.55 14.95 -7.96
N ASP A 110 4.56 13.67 -7.59
CA ASP A 110 5.78 12.96 -7.20
C ASP A 110 6.81 13.02 -8.36
N SER A 111 8.10 13.12 -8.02
CA SER A 111 9.19 13.24 -9.00
C SER A 111 9.13 12.13 -10.05
N SER A 112 8.95 10.89 -9.64
CA SER A 112 8.87 9.73 -10.54
C SER A 112 7.76 9.84 -11.60
N ILE A 113 6.66 10.53 -11.30
CA ILE A 113 5.57 10.75 -12.27
C ILE A 113 5.94 11.87 -13.23
N ARG A 114 6.54 12.95 -12.72
CA ARG A 114 7.04 14.03 -13.58
C ARG A 114 8.12 13.52 -14.53
N ASP A 115 9.02 12.67 -14.05
CA ASP A 115 10.06 12.05 -14.85
C ASP A 115 9.46 11.16 -15.94
N GLU A 116 8.40 10.39 -15.62
CA GLU A 116 7.70 9.58 -16.60
C GLU A 116 7.00 10.41 -17.69
N ILE A 117 6.35 11.52 -17.31
CA ILE A 117 5.75 12.46 -18.26
C ILE A 117 6.83 13.07 -19.17
N ASN A 118 7.94 13.54 -18.59
CA ASN A 118 9.08 14.09 -19.34
C ASN A 118 9.68 13.09 -20.33
N ARG A 119 9.73 11.82 -19.93
CA ARG A 119 10.20 10.73 -20.78
C ARG A 119 9.26 10.49 -21.97
N ILE A 120 7.96 10.47 -21.73
CA ILE A 120 6.94 10.39 -22.80
C ILE A 120 7.06 11.58 -23.76
N GLU A 121 7.23 12.80 -23.25
CA GLU A 121 7.47 13.97 -24.10
C GLU A 121 8.70 13.79 -24.99
N LYS A 122 9.80 13.30 -24.43
CA LYS A 122 11.05 13.07 -25.17
C LYS A 122 10.84 12.12 -26.35
N VAL A 123 10.05 11.05 -26.17
CA VAL A 123 9.73 10.11 -27.26
C VAL A 123 9.08 10.84 -28.45
N PHE A 124 8.08 11.68 -28.19
CA PHE A 124 7.41 12.43 -29.25
C PHE A 124 8.32 13.50 -29.88
N ARG A 125 9.12 14.20 -29.07
CA ARG A 125 10.11 15.17 -29.57
C ARG A 125 11.14 14.53 -30.49
N THR A 126 11.59 13.32 -30.16
CA THR A 126 12.49 12.56 -31.02
C THR A 126 11.80 12.10 -32.29
N LYS A 127 10.59 11.52 -32.20
CA LYS A 127 9.86 10.98 -33.35
C LYS A 127 9.52 12.05 -34.39
N TYR A 128 9.08 13.22 -33.93
CA TYR A 128 8.57 14.28 -34.77
C TYR A 128 9.49 15.50 -34.81
N SER A 129 10.81 15.30 -34.63
CA SER A 129 11.82 16.35 -34.60
C SER A 129 11.84 17.26 -35.84
N PHE A 130 11.29 16.77 -36.96
CA PHE A 130 11.15 17.49 -38.22
C PHE A 130 9.88 18.35 -38.32
N ARG A 131 9.07 18.43 -37.25
CA ARG A 131 7.85 19.27 -37.18
C ARG A 131 7.89 20.18 -35.95
N GLN A 132 7.10 21.25 -36.00
CA GLN A 132 6.78 22.01 -34.80
C GLN A 132 5.87 21.18 -33.88
N LEU A 133 6.20 21.13 -32.59
CA LEU A 133 5.46 20.39 -31.57
C LEU A 133 4.86 21.33 -30.54
N ASN A 134 3.55 21.26 -30.37
CA ASN A 134 2.82 21.94 -29.32
C ASN A 134 2.43 20.90 -28.27
N ILE A 135 3.29 20.71 -27.26
CA ILE A 135 3.05 19.75 -26.19
C ILE A 135 2.48 20.49 -24.97
N VAL A 136 1.32 20.03 -24.50
CA VAL A 136 0.68 20.52 -23.27
C VAL A 136 0.55 19.37 -22.30
N THR A 137 1.15 19.51 -21.12
CA THR A 137 1.02 18.57 -20.01
C THR A 137 0.09 19.13 -18.93
N SER A 138 -0.77 18.29 -18.36
CA SER A 138 -1.69 18.70 -17.29
C SER A 138 -2.08 17.55 -16.36
N VAL A 139 -2.67 17.89 -15.21
CA VAL A 139 -3.41 16.94 -14.37
C VAL A 139 -4.88 17.05 -14.75
N TYR A 140 -5.57 15.93 -14.97
CA TYR A 140 -6.98 15.94 -15.36
C TYR A 140 -7.86 16.38 -14.18
N PRO A 141 -8.50 17.58 -14.25
CA PRO A 141 -9.12 18.20 -13.09
C PRO A 141 -10.49 17.59 -12.73
N TYR A 142 -11.07 16.79 -13.63
CA TYR A 142 -12.42 16.25 -13.49
C TYR A 142 -12.44 14.75 -13.14
N SER A 143 -11.34 14.27 -12.57
CA SER A 143 -11.19 12.89 -12.12
C SER A 143 -12.22 12.56 -11.04
N TRP A 144 -12.99 11.49 -11.24
CA TRP A 144 -13.77 10.92 -10.14
C TRP A 144 -12.82 10.37 -9.08
N LEU A 145 -13.04 10.77 -7.83
CA LEU A 145 -12.29 10.25 -6.69
C LEU A 145 -12.89 8.91 -6.24
N GLN A 146 -12.03 7.93 -5.95
CA GLN A 146 -12.50 6.66 -5.38
C GLN A 146 -12.88 6.84 -3.92
N ALA A 147 -13.92 6.14 -3.46
CA ALA A 147 -14.36 6.17 -2.08
C ALA A 147 -13.72 5.08 -1.19
N ASP A 148 -12.98 4.15 -1.80
CA ASP A 148 -12.38 2.99 -1.14
C ASP A 148 -10.90 2.80 -1.55
N GLY A 149 -10.18 1.88 -0.90
CA GLY A 149 -8.76 1.61 -1.20
C GLY A 149 -8.50 0.68 -2.39
N SER A 150 -9.53 0.04 -2.94
CA SER A 150 -9.42 -1.06 -3.92
C SER A 150 -9.74 -0.67 -5.36
N SER A 151 -10.37 0.49 -5.54
CA SER A 151 -10.99 0.91 -6.80
C SER A 151 -10.08 1.72 -7.71
N CYS A 152 -8.78 1.80 -7.44
CA CYS A 152 -7.83 2.59 -8.23
C CYS A 152 -7.70 2.12 -9.68
N GLY A 153 -7.67 0.81 -9.93
CA GLY A 153 -7.64 0.27 -11.29
C GLY A 153 -8.87 0.66 -12.11
N PRO A 154 -10.10 0.35 -11.65
CA PRO A 154 -11.32 0.75 -12.33
C PRO A 154 -11.41 2.26 -12.58
N TYR A 155 -11.16 3.07 -11.55
CA TYR A 155 -11.31 4.52 -11.64
C TYR A 155 -10.24 5.16 -12.53
N SER A 156 -8.98 4.73 -12.46
CA SER A 156 -7.92 5.29 -13.29
C SER A 156 -8.20 5.09 -14.78
N LEU A 157 -8.64 3.89 -15.18
CA LEU A 157 -9.05 3.61 -16.56
C LEU A 157 -10.28 4.42 -16.96
N ALA A 158 -11.34 4.43 -16.15
CA ALA A 158 -12.57 5.16 -16.48
C ALA A 158 -12.34 6.67 -16.61
N ASN A 159 -11.57 7.27 -15.69
CA ASN A 159 -11.23 8.68 -15.74
C ASN A 159 -10.33 9.02 -16.93
N ALA A 160 -9.38 8.15 -17.29
CA ALA A 160 -8.53 8.37 -18.45
C ALA A 160 -9.33 8.28 -19.76
N MET A 161 -10.26 7.33 -19.88
CA MET A 161 -11.18 7.25 -21.01
C MET A 161 -12.07 8.51 -21.11
N ARG A 162 -12.58 9.01 -19.97
CA ARG A 162 -13.31 10.28 -19.89
C ARG A 162 -12.47 11.47 -20.35
N CYS A 163 -11.23 11.55 -19.90
CA CYS A 163 -10.27 12.57 -20.31
C CYS A 163 -10.05 12.53 -21.83
N LEU A 164 -9.80 11.34 -22.39
CA LEU A 164 -9.61 11.15 -23.84
C LEU A 164 -10.86 11.48 -24.65
N ASP A 165 -12.04 11.33 -24.08
CA ASP A 165 -13.32 11.69 -24.71
C ASP A 165 -13.78 13.13 -24.38
N GLY A 166 -12.89 13.96 -23.80
CA GLY A 166 -13.14 15.38 -23.54
C GLY A 166 -14.26 15.63 -22.53
N LYS A 167 -14.50 14.69 -21.62
CA LYS A 167 -15.56 14.84 -20.60
C LYS A 167 -15.11 15.79 -19.50
N GLU A 168 -16.04 16.60 -19.02
CA GLU A 168 -15.83 17.53 -17.91
C GLU A 168 -16.44 16.99 -16.60
N VAL A 169 -16.84 17.89 -15.70
CA VAL A 169 -17.47 17.56 -14.41
C VAL A 169 -18.73 16.73 -14.63
N GLN A 170 -18.79 15.57 -13.98
CA GLN A 170 -19.93 14.66 -13.98
C GLN A 170 -20.05 14.02 -12.60
N ASN A 171 -21.27 13.64 -12.21
CA ASN A 171 -21.50 12.90 -10.97
C ASN A 171 -20.71 11.59 -10.98
N ASN A 172 -20.06 11.28 -9.86
CA ASN A 172 -19.31 10.04 -9.68
C ASN A 172 -20.30 8.86 -9.59
N PRO A 173 -20.29 7.93 -10.55
CA PRO A 173 -21.25 6.81 -10.59
C PRO A 173 -20.96 5.75 -9.52
N GLY A 174 -19.80 5.81 -8.86
CA GLY A 174 -19.41 4.89 -7.80
C GLY A 174 -18.68 3.63 -8.30
N PRO A 175 -18.02 2.91 -7.37
CA PRO A 175 -17.11 1.80 -7.69
C PRO A 175 -17.79 0.60 -8.35
N GLN A 176 -19.06 0.35 -8.00
CA GLN A 176 -19.81 -0.76 -8.58
C GLN A 176 -20.19 -0.48 -10.03
N ALA A 177 -20.78 0.68 -10.31
CA ALA A 177 -21.25 1.02 -11.66
C ALA A 177 -20.09 1.10 -12.67
N ILE A 178 -18.93 1.63 -12.26
CA ILE A 178 -17.72 1.66 -13.11
C ILE A 178 -17.28 0.24 -13.47
N ARG A 179 -17.20 -0.65 -12.48
CA ARG A 179 -16.81 -2.05 -12.71
C ARG A 179 -17.84 -2.81 -13.56
N GLU A 180 -19.14 -2.56 -13.38
CA GLU A 180 -20.18 -3.17 -14.22
C GLU A 180 -20.04 -2.73 -15.68
N GLN A 181 -19.77 -1.46 -15.93
CA GLN A 181 -19.48 -0.95 -17.27
C GLN A 181 -18.25 -1.63 -17.87
N GLN A 182 -17.14 -1.69 -17.12
CA GLN A 182 -15.89 -2.30 -17.58
C GLN A 182 -16.03 -3.82 -17.79
N LEU A 183 -16.74 -4.52 -16.92
CA LEU A 183 -17.02 -5.95 -17.07
C LEU A 183 -17.82 -6.25 -18.35
N ASN A 184 -18.70 -5.34 -18.76
CA ASN A 184 -19.43 -5.47 -20.02
C ASN A 184 -18.54 -5.24 -21.26
N MET A 185 -17.38 -4.59 -21.10
CA MET A 185 -16.39 -4.40 -22.17
C MET A 185 -15.41 -5.56 -22.27
N MET A 186 -15.09 -6.21 -21.14
CA MET A 186 -14.15 -7.32 -21.07
C MET A 186 -14.57 -8.51 -21.94
N THR A 187 -13.59 -9.16 -22.54
CA THR A 187 -13.78 -10.36 -23.38
C THR A 187 -12.91 -11.53 -22.93
N ASN A 188 -11.84 -11.27 -22.19
CA ASN A 188 -10.97 -12.29 -21.63
C ASN A 188 -11.64 -12.97 -20.43
N GLN A 189 -11.77 -14.30 -20.50
CA GLN A 189 -12.45 -15.07 -19.46
C GLN A 189 -11.76 -15.01 -18.09
N VAL A 190 -10.43 -14.89 -18.04
CA VAL A 190 -9.67 -14.73 -16.78
C VAL A 190 -10.00 -13.38 -16.15
N ALA A 191 -9.90 -12.30 -16.93
CA ALA A 191 -10.21 -10.94 -16.47
C ALA A 191 -11.65 -10.84 -15.93
N ILE A 192 -12.61 -11.40 -16.67
CA ILE A 192 -14.03 -11.48 -16.29
C ILE A 192 -14.20 -12.25 -14.98
N LYS A 193 -13.57 -13.43 -14.84
CA LYS A 193 -13.66 -14.25 -13.64
C LYS A 193 -13.05 -13.57 -12.43
N GLY A 194 -11.94 -12.85 -12.57
CA GLY A 194 -11.32 -12.08 -11.48
C GLY A 194 -12.24 -11.00 -10.89
N CYS A 195 -13.03 -10.33 -11.74
CA CYS A 195 -14.05 -9.37 -11.29
C CYS A 195 -15.36 -10.00 -10.81
N SER A 196 -15.52 -11.30 -11.04
CA SER A 196 -16.76 -12.05 -10.79
C SER A 196 -16.72 -12.71 -9.43
N THR A 197 -17.88 -13.02 -8.87
CA THR A 197 -18.01 -13.90 -7.69
C THR A 197 -17.62 -15.37 -7.96
N SER A 198 -17.01 -15.67 -9.11
CA SER A 198 -16.65 -17.00 -9.60
C SER A 198 -15.21 -16.99 -10.13
N ASN A 199 -14.25 -16.67 -9.28
CA ASN A 199 -12.82 -16.68 -9.58
C ASN A 199 -12.20 -18.07 -9.29
N ILE A 200 -11.39 -18.58 -10.22
CA ILE A 200 -10.68 -19.86 -10.06
C ILE A 200 -9.58 -19.76 -8.98
N ILE A 201 -8.91 -18.60 -8.89
CA ILE A 201 -7.92 -18.34 -7.84
C ILE A 201 -8.57 -18.45 -6.47
N ASP A 202 -9.74 -17.85 -6.28
CA ASP A 202 -10.49 -17.95 -5.03
C ASP A 202 -10.84 -19.39 -4.69
N THR A 203 -11.23 -20.19 -5.69
CA THR A 203 -11.56 -21.60 -5.49
C THR A 203 -10.34 -22.38 -4.99
N ILE A 204 -9.18 -22.16 -5.61
CA ILE A 204 -7.91 -22.78 -5.21
C ILE A 204 -7.53 -22.37 -3.78
N LEU A 205 -7.60 -21.07 -3.49
CA LEU A 205 -7.21 -20.52 -2.19
C LEU A 205 -8.16 -20.93 -1.07
N LEU A 206 -9.48 -20.90 -1.29
CA LEU A 206 -10.49 -21.32 -0.32
C LEU A 206 -10.31 -22.80 0.06
N ASP A 207 -10.01 -23.66 -0.91
CA ASP A 207 -9.76 -25.08 -0.66
C ASP A 207 -8.50 -25.31 0.17
N TRP A 208 -7.44 -24.57 -0.13
CA TRP A 208 -6.22 -24.60 0.67
C TRP A 208 -6.45 -24.09 2.10
N ILE A 209 -7.15 -22.97 2.27
CA ILE A 209 -7.46 -22.37 3.59
C ILE A 209 -8.20 -23.36 4.48
N LEU A 210 -9.24 -24.05 3.96
CA LEU A 210 -10.02 -24.99 4.78
C LEU A 210 -9.15 -26.10 5.39
N GLU A 211 -8.24 -26.69 4.62
CA GLU A 211 -7.41 -27.79 5.14
C GLU A 211 -6.24 -27.31 6.02
N HIS A 212 -5.77 -26.07 5.83
CA HIS A 212 -4.55 -25.57 6.47
C HIS A 212 -4.78 -24.54 7.56
N ALA A 213 -6.03 -24.21 7.91
CA ALA A 213 -6.36 -23.21 8.92
C ALA A 213 -5.79 -23.48 10.33
N ARG A 214 -5.37 -24.72 10.60
CA ARG A 214 -4.68 -25.10 11.85
C ARG A 214 -3.21 -24.66 11.89
N GLN A 215 -2.65 -24.24 10.77
CA GLN A 215 -1.30 -23.72 10.60
C GLN A 215 -1.35 -22.22 10.27
N SER A 216 -0.19 -21.57 10.16
CA SER A 216 -0.12 -20.19 9.66
C SER A 216 -0.57 -20.12 8.20
N LEU A 217 -1.53 -19.24 7.90
CA LEU A 217 -2.01 -18.98 6.54
C LEU A 217 -1.19 -17.90 5.82
N ALA A 218 -0.10 -17.42 6.42
CA ALA A 218 0.74 -16.37 5.85
C ALA A 218 1.53 -16.88 4.64
N VAL A 219 1.39 -16.18 3.51
CA VAL A 219 2.15 -16.44 2.28
C VAL A 219 3.12 -15.29 2.04
N THR A 220 4.40 -15.61 1.91
CA THR A 220 5.51 -14.65 1.93
C THR A 220 6.58 -14.95 0.90
N THR A 221 6.62 -16.20 0.40
CA THR A 221 7.59 -16.66 -0.59
C THR A 221 6.92 -17.31 -1.79
N ALA A 222 7.64 -17.39 -2.91
CA ALA A 222 7.16 -18.02 -4.13
C ALA A 222 6.92 -19.54 -3.93
N GLU A 223 7.77 -20.21 -3.14
CA GLU A 223 7.66 -21.63 -2.83
C GLU A 223 6.37 -21.94 -2.05
N GLN A 224 5.90 -21.01 -1.21
CA GLN A 224 4.62 -21.16 -0.53
C GLN A 224 3.44 -21.09 -1.52
N VAL A 225 3.52 -20.21 -2.54
CA VAL A 225 2.51 -20.16 -3.60
C VAL A 225 2.56 -21.44 -4.45
N GLU A 226 3.74 -21.95 -4.75
CA GLU A 226 3.92 -23.22 -5.46
C GLU A 226 3.37 -24.40 -4.66
N SER A 227 3.55 -24.41 -3.33
CA SER A 227 2.99 -25.42 -2.43
C SER A 227 1.46 -25.42 -2.46
N ILE A 228 0.83 -24.24 -2.48
CA ILE A 228 -0.62 -24.10 -2.67
C ILE A 228 -1.05 -24.71 -4.01
N CYS A 229 -0.32 -24.42 -5.09
CA CYS A 229 -0.60 -24.97 -6.41
C CYS A 229 -0.48 -26.51 -6.44
N ASN A 230 0.59 -27.05 -5.86
CA ASN A 230 0.86 -28.49 -5.74
C ASN A 230 -0.21 -29.22 -4.93
N TYR A 231 -0.61 -28.64 -3.80
CA TYR A 231 -1.67 -29.15 -2.96
C TYR A 231 -2.98 -29.29 -3.75
N TYR A 232 -3.40 -28.22 -4.44
CA TYR A 232 -4.64 -28.23 -5.22
C TYR A 232 -4.54 -29.22 -6.39
N ALA A 233 -3.42 -29.22 -7.11
CA ALA A 233 -3.17 -30.13 -8.22
C ALA A 233 -3.27 -31.60 -7.82
N THR A 234 -2.70 -31.95 -6.66
CA THR A 234 -2.72 -33.31 -6.13
C THR A 234 -4.11 -33.70 -5.63
N LYS A 235 -4.75 -32.84 -4.83
CA LYS A 235 -6.09 -33.11 -4.27
C LYS A 235 -7.14 -33.30 -5.35
N HIS A 236 -7.10 -32.48 -6.40
CA HIS A 236 -8.10 -32.49 -7.48
C HIS A 236 -7.66 -33.23 -8.75
N LYS A 237 -6.47 -33.85 -8.75
CA LYS A 237 -5.90 -34.60 -9.89
C LYS A 237 -5.85 -33.78 -11.19
N VAL A 238 -5.46 -32.52 -11.08
CA VAL A 238 -5.23 -31.62 -12.22
C VAL A 238 -3.73 -31.40 -12.43
N LYS A 239 -3.32 -30.98 -13.62
CA LYS A 239 -1.89 -30.74 -13.89
C LYS A 239 -1.41 -29.51 -13.11
N LEU A 240 -0.26 -29.64 -12.46
CA LEU A 240 0.38 -28.53 -11.75
C LEU A 240 0.58 -27.31 -12.66
N SER A 241 1.06 -27.52 -13.89
CA SER A 241 1.27 -26.46 -14.89
C SER A 241 0.03 -25.59 -15.12
N ASP A 242 -1.16 -26.20 -15.09
CA ASP A 242 -2.42 -25.52 -15.39
C ASP A 242 -2.84 -24.66 -14.18
N VAL A 243 -2.56 -25.12 -12.97
CA VAL A 243 -2.79 -24.36 -11.73
C VAL A 243 -1.82 -23.18 -11.65
N ILE A 244 -0.53 -23.40 -11.94
CA ILE A 244 0.48 -22.33 -11.99
C ILE A 244 0.10 -21.26 -13.01
N ALA A 245 -0.35 -21.68 -14.19
CA ALA A 245 -0.81 -20.77 -15.24
C ALA A 245 -1.93 -19.84 -14.75
N CYS A 246 -2.88 -20.34 -13.95
CA CYS A 246 -3.95 -19.51 -13.39
C CYS A 246 -3.40 -18.32 -12.57
N PHE A 247 -2.40 -18.55 -11.71
CA PHE A 247 -1.80 -17.47 -10.89
C PHE A 247 -0.99 -16.49 -11.74
N HIS A 248 -0.25 -17.00 -12.72
CA HIS A 248 0.52 -16.15 -13.63
C HIS A 248 -0.39 -15.30 -14.53
N GLU A 249 -1.47 -15.87 -15.06
CA GLU A 249 -2.46 -15.14 -15.86
C GLU A 249 -3.17 -14.06 -15.04
N GLU A 250 -3.49 -14.33 -13.77
CA GLU A 250 -4.14 -13.35 -12.88
C GLU A 250 -3.18 -12.23 -12.47
N TYR A 251 -2.02 -12.57 -11.89
CA TYR A 251 -1.16 -11.58 -11.22
C TYR A 251 0.01 -11.05 -12.07
N CYS A 252 0.37 -11.77 -13.14
CA CYS A 252 1.50 -11.48 -14.02
C CYS A 252 1.06 -11.43 -15.50
N SER A 253 -0.21 -11.11 -15.77
CA SER A 253 -0.71 -11.00 -17.13
C SER A 253 0.15 -10.04 -17.96
N GLY A 254 0.55 -10.50 -19.15
CA GLY A 254 1.40 -9.75 -20.07
C GLY A 254 2.90 -9.99 -19.90
N THR A 255 3.41 -10.46 -18.75
CA THR A 255 4.86 -10.61 -18.55
C THR A 255 5.45 -11.77 -19.37
N MET A 256 6.59 -11.54 -20.04
CA MET A 256 7.38 -12.55 -20.76
C MET A 256 7.92 -13.64 -19.84
N ASN A 257 8.38 -13.28 -18.64
CA ASN A 257 8.88 -14.22 -17.63
C ASN A 257 8.04 -14.11 -16.36
N PRO A 258 6.89 -14.80 -16.26
CA PRO A 258 6.03 -14.68 -15.09
C PRO A 258 6.65 -15.33 -13.85
N TRP A 259 6.41 -14.74 -12.69
CA TRP A 259 6.80 -15.28 -11.38
C TRP A 259 5.68 -15.11 -10.35
N PHE A 260 5.71 -15.91 -9.29
CA PHE A 260 4.71 -15.82 -8.22
C PHE A 260 4.79 -14.50 -7.46
N ARG A 261 3.61 -13.96 -7.12
CA ARG A 261 3.41 -12.74 -6.33
C ARG A 261 2.87 -13.10 -4.93
N PRO A 262 3.73 -13.55 -4.00
CA PRO A 262 3.28 -14.04 -2.71
C PRO A 262 2.52 -12.99 -1.89
N ASP A 263 2.91 -11.73 -1.98
CA ASP A 263 2.24 -10.57 -1.38
C ASP A 263 0.78 -10.45 -1.82
N ARG A 264 0.52 -10.61 -3.12
CA ARG A 264 -0.83 -10.56 -3.72
C ARG A 264 -1.67 -11.73 -3.28
N VAL A 265 -1.07 -12.92 -3.28
CA VAL A 265 -1.74 -14.15 -2.83
C VAL A 265 -2.08 -14.07 -1.34
N ASN A 266 -1.17 -13.57 -0.50
CA ASN A 266 -1.38 -13.36 0.93
C ASN A 266 -2.51 -12.36 1.21
N THR A 267 -2.50 -11.23 0.48
CA THR A 267 -3.58 -10.23 0.53
C THR A 267 -4.91 -10.91 0.22
N ARG A 268 -4.95 -11.70 -0.86
CA ARG A 268 -6.16 -12.38 -1.31
C ARG A 268 -6.67 -13.41 -0.30
N ILE A 269 -5.79 -14.21 0.29
CA ILE A 269 -6.14 -15.18 1.35
C ILE A 269 -6.84 -14.47 2.51
N ARG A 270 -6.30 -13.33 2.96
CA ARG A 270 -6.85 -12.56 4.08
C ARG A 270 -8.19 -11.93 3.74
N GLU A 271 -8.37 -11.44 2.51
CA GLU A 271 -9.66 -10.97 2.00
C GLU A 271 -10.71 -12.07 1.99
N LEU A 272 -10.36 -13.27 1.52
CA LEU A 272 -11.25 -14.43 1.50
C LEU A 272 -11.64 -14.86 2.92
N ILE A 273 -10.69 -14.91 3.85
CA ILE A 273 -10.98 -15.17 5.26
C ILE A 273 -11.95 -14.11 5.81
N GLY A 274 -11.71 -12.82 5.54
CA GLY A 274 -12.61 -11.74 5.95
C GLY A 274 -14.02 -11.90 5.36
N GLU A 275 -14.14 -12.13 4.07
CA GLU A 275 -15.43 -12.24 3.37
C GLU A 275 -16.26 -13.43 3.84
N TYR A 276 -15.64 -14.61 3.97
CA TYR A 276 -16.36 -15.86 4.21
C TYR A 276 -16.51 -16.20 5.70
N ALA A 277 -15.58 -15.75 6.56
CA ALA A 277 -15.62 -16.10 7.97
C ALA A 277 -16.34 -15.08 8.86
N ILE A 278 -16.52 -13.83 8.40
CA ILE A 278 -17.22 -12.80 9.16
C ILE A 278 -18.74 -13.01 9.06
N LYS A 279 -19.43 -13.16 10.19
CA LYS A 279 -20.90 -13.05 10.23
C LYS A 279 -21.28 -11.63 9.81
N PRO A 280 -22.17 -11.43 8.82
CA PRO A 280 -22.70 -10.10 8.55
C PRO A 280 -23.26 -9.53 9.85
N ALA A 281 -22.77 -8.37 10.26
CA ALA A 281 -23.30 -7.66 11.41
C ALA A 281 -24.78 -7.38 11.12
N TYR A 282 -25.67 -7.97 11.91
CA TYR A 282 -27.12 -7.80 11.85
C TYR A 282 -27.80 -8.21 10.53
N SER A 283 -28.20 -9.48 10.45
CA SER A 283 -29.33 -9.89 9.61
C SER A 283 -30.65 -9.62 10.35
N ASN A 284 -30.99 -8.35 10.55
CA ASN A 284 -32.40 -7.96 10.68
C ASN A 284 -32.82 -7.30 9.36
N ALA A 285 -33.72 -7.99 8.67
CA ALA A 285 -34.40 -7.62 7.42
C ALA A 285 -33.58 -7.69 6.11
N LEU A 286 -33.73 -8.83 5.40
CA LEU A 286 -34.29 -8.84 4.04
C LEU A 286 -34.63 -10.29 3.64
N ASN A 287 -35.84 -10.69 4.05
CA ASN A 287 -36.61 -11.73 3.37
C ASN A 287 -36.95 -11.23 1.95
N VAL A 288 -36.02 -11.24 1.01
CA VAL A 288 -36.38 -11.13 -0.41
C VAL A 288 -35.41 -11.96 -1.26
N TYR A 289 -35.91 -13.12 -1.67
CA TYR A 289 -35.67 -13.86 -2.93
C TYR A 289 -35.48 -15.37 -2.74
N ASN A 290 -36.50 -15.99 -2.14
CA ASN A 290 -36.96 -17.29 -2.61
C ASN A 290 -37.80 -17.07 -3.87
N ARG A 291 -37.28 -17.48 -5.03
CA ARG A 291 -37.99 -17.96 -6.25
C ARG A 291 -37.10 -17.70 -7.46
N PHE A 292 -36.45 -18.74 -7.98
CA PHE A 292 -36.17 -19.03 -9.41
C PHE A 292 -35.48 -20.40 -9.42
N SER A 293 -36.26 -21.48 -9.36
CA SER A 293 -36.80 -22.24 -10.51
C SER A 293 -35.84 -23.33 -11.00
N ASN A 294 -36.29 -24.57 -10.80
CA ASN A 294 -35.74 -25.81 -11.33
C ASN A 294 -35.38 -25.69 -12.82
N SER A 295 -34.12 -25.93 -13.16
CA SER A 295 -33.74 -26.40 -14.49
C SER A 295 -32.77 -27.57 -14.36
N LYS A 296 -33.30 -28.78 -14.57
CA LYS A 296 -32.48 -29.96 -14.90
C LYS A 296 -31.85 -29.72 -16.28
N GLY A 297 -30.52 -29.69 -16.36
CA GLY A 297 -29.79 -29.45 -17.60
C GLY A 297 -28.30 -29.83 -17.50
N ARG A 298 -28.05 -31.13 -17.78
CA ARG A 298 -26.83 -31.82 -18.28
C ARG A 298 -25.42 -31.36 -17.86
N ASN A 299 -24.70 -32.39 -17.39
CA ASN A 299 -23.27 -32.49 -17.11
C ASN A 299 -22.36 -31.88 -18.19
N TYR A 300 -21.47 -30.99 -17.76
CA TYR A 300 -20.12 -30.86 -18.28
C TYR A 300 -19.14 -31.00 -17.11
N GLY A 301 -18.15 -31.89 -17.26
CA GLY A 301 -17.12 -32.10 -16.25
C GLY A 301 -16.34 -30.83 -16.00
N ASN A 302 -16.42 -30.33 -14.77
CA ASN A 302 -15.48 -29.40 -14.15
C ASN A 302 -15.59 -29.62 -12.64
N SER A 303 -14.50 -30.07 -12.03
CA SER A 303 -14.41 -30.37 -10.61
C SER A 303 -14.64 -29.12 -9.76
N ALA A 304 -15.58 -29.25 -8.81
CA ALA A 304 -15.67 -28.54 -7.53
C ALA A 304 -15.76 -27.00 -7.53
N SER A 305 -16.82 -26.42 -8.10
CA SER A 305 -17.33 -25.14 -7.59
C SER A 305 -18.30 -25.42 -6.43
N LEU A 306 -17.78 -25.53 -5.21
CA LEU A 306 -18.62 -25.38 -4.01
C LEU A 306 -19.37 -24.04 -4.13
N ARG A 307 -20.69 -24.05 -3.94
CA ARG A 307 -21.50 -22.81 -4.00
C ARG A 307 -21.02 -21.86 -2.89
N SER A 308 -21.00 -20.55 -3.13
CA SER A 308 -20.52 -19.53 -2.17
C SER A 308 -21.12 -19.71 -0.75
N ASP A 309 -22.39 -20.13 -0.66
CA ASP A 309 -23.06 -20.42 0.60
C ASP A 309 -22.47 -21.62 1.37
N GLU A 310 -21.96 -22.64 0.66
CA GLU A 310 -21.34 -23.81 1.27
C GLU A 310 -19.95 -23.47 1.84
N TRP A 311 -19.15 -22.68 1.11
CA TRP A 311 -17.89 -22.15 1.64
C TRP A 311 -18.13 -21.29 2.87
N LYS A 312 -19.11 -20.39 2.82
CA LYS A 312 -19.48 -19.54 3.94
C LYS A 312 -19.89 -20.36 5.16
N SER A 313 -20.73 -21.38 4.97
CA SER A 313 -21.10 -22.28 6.05
C SER A 313 -19.88 -22.96 6.67
N LYS A 314 -18.98 -23.52 5.86
CA LYS A 314 -17.76 -24.21 6.34
C LYS A 314 -16.85 -23.25 7.11
N PHE A 315 -16.56 -22.07 6.55
CA PHE A 315 -15.71 -21.06 7.17
C PHE A 315 -16.28 -20.52 8.50
N GLN A 316 -17.60 -20.35 8.58
CA GLN A 316 -18.25 -19.89 9.81
C GLN A 316 -18.34 -20.96 10.89
N SER A 317 -18.34 -22.24 10.52
CA SER A 317 -18.38 -23.37 11.46
C SER A 317 -17.00 -23.86 11.91
N ASP A 318 -15.93 -23.56 11.17
CA ASP A 318 -14.60 -24.07 11.46
C ASP A 318 -13.86 -23.21 12.50
N GLU A 319 -13.65 -23.77 13.70
CA GLU A 319 -12.97 -23.09 14.81
C GLU A 319 -11.51 -22.70 14.52
N ALA A 320 -10.79 -23.46 13.67
CA ALA A 320 -9.43 -23.11 13.32
C ALA A 320 -9.43 -21.86 12.43
N ILE A 321 -10.37 -21.77 11.48
CA ILE A 321 -10.55 -20.57 10.64
C ILE A 321 -10.96 -19.38 11.48
N GLN A 322 -11.91 -19.54 12.41
CA GLN A 322 -12.32 -18.45 13.31
C GLN A 322 -11.13 -17.94 14.15
N ARG A 323 -10.25 -18.83 14.60
CA ARG A 323 -8.99 -18.44 15.26
C ARG A 323 -8.06 -17.66 14.33
N GLN A 324 -7.94 -18.04 13.06
CA GLN A 324 -7.16 -17.27 12.07
C GLN A 324 -7.76 -15.87 11.86
N VAL A 325 -9.10 -15.74 11.79
CA VAL A 325 -9.77 -14.44 11.65
C VAL A 325 -9.44 -13.51 12.80
N VAL A 326 -9.54 -14.01 14.05
CA VAL A 326 -9.21 -13.25 15.26
C VAL A 326 -7.74 -12.84 15.22
N SER A 327 -6.83 -13.78 14.96
CA SER A 327 -5.39 -13.53 14.82
C SER A 327 -5.07 -12.44 13.79
N ILE A 328 -5.67 -12.52 12.59
CA ILE A 328 -5.48 -11.53 11.51
C ILE A 328 -6.07 -10.15 11.90
N ARG A 329 -7.14 -10.11 12.71
CA ARG A 329 -7.72 -8.84 13.22
C ARG A 329 -6.88 -8.19 14.30
N GLU A 330 -6.27 -8.99 15.16
CA GLU A 330 -5.47 -8.53 16.30
C GLU A 330 -4.00 -8.33 15.95
N GLU A 331 -3.59 -8.72 14.74
CA GLU A 331 -2.22 -8.61 14.24
C GLU A 331 -1.68 -7.17 14.36
N ASN A 332 -0.52 -7.04 14.99
CA ASN A 332 0.13 -5.76 15.22
C ASN A 332 1.24 -5.53 14.20
N LEU A 333 0.89 -4.88 13.09
CA LEU A 333 1.83 -4.59 12.00
C LEU A 333 2.93 -3.62 12.41
N CYS A 334 2.65 -2.68 13.31
CA CYS A 334 3.65 -1.76 13.86
C CYS A 334 4.73 -2.49 14.66
N ARG A 335 4.37 -3.57 15.36
CA ARG A 335 5.33 -4.43 16.03
C ARG A 335 6.27 -5.12 15.04
N LYS A 336 5.75 -5.66 13.94
CA LYS A 336 6.56 -6.27 12.88
C LYS A 336 7.52 -5.26 12.23
N ILE A 337 7.05 -4.02 12.05
CA ILE A 337 7.90 -2.91 11.60
C ILE A 337 9.03 -2.65 12.61
N ASP A 338 8.70 -2.57 13.90
CA ASP A 338 9.71 -2.34 14.93
C ASP A 338 10.70 -3.51 15.09
N ASP A 339 10.28 -4.73 14.78
CA ASP A 339 11.19 -5.89 14.75
C ASP A 339 12.25 -5.76 13.65
N ILE A 340 11.95 -5.11 12.51
CA ILE A 340 12.95 -4.73 11.50
C ILE A 340 13.98 -3.77 12.13
N ARG A 341 13.54 -2.74 12.87
CA ARG A 341 14.44 -1.82 13.56
C ARG A 341 15.36 -2.58 14.52
N LYS A 342 14.81 -3.48 15.32
CA LYS A 342 15.59 -4.26 16.29
C LYS A 342 16.67 -5.07 15.58
N ILE A 343 16.36 -5.74 14.48
CA ILE A 343 17.36 -6.46 13.68
C ILE A 343 18.46 -5.50 13.20
N LEU A 344 18.07 -4.37 12.61
CA LEU A 344 19.01 -3.39 12.07
C LEU A 344 19.94 -2.78 13.13
N VAL A 345 19.44 -2.51 14.35
CA VAL A 345 20.26 -1.97 15.45
C VAL A 345 21.40 -2.92 15.84
N HIS A 346 21.21 -4.25 15.74
CA HIS A 346 22.28 -5.21 16.03
C HIS A 346 23.39 -5.24 14.95
N THR A 347 23.12 -4.66 13.79
CA THR A 347 24.02 -4.74 12.62
C THR A 347 24.87 -3.48 12.44
N ARG A 348 24.44 -2.34 12.98
CA ARG A 348 25.15 -1.07 12.89
C ARG A 348 24.94 -0.25 14.16
N GLN A 349 26.02 0.22 14.76
CA GLN A 349 25.98 0.98 16.03
C GLN A 349 25.47 2.43 15.87
N ASP A 350 25.25 2.91 14.65
CA ASP A 350 24.76 4.27 14.41
C ASP A 350 23.23 4.34 14.50
N SER A 351 22.72 4.54 15.72
CA SER A 351 21.29 4.64 16.02
C SER A 351 20.56 5.72 15.21
N SER A 352 21.18 6.87 14.94
CA SER A 352 20.56 7.93 14.11
C SER A 352 20.31 7.42 12.70
N PHE A 353 21.31 6.81 12.07
CA PHE A 353 21.15 6.27 10.72
C PHE A 353 20.07 5.18 10.66
N ILE A 354 20.02 4.28 11.65
CA ILE A 354 18.99 3.24 11.68
C ILE A 354 17.58 3.84 11.80
N LEU A 355 17.39 4.87 12.61
CA LEU A 355 16.09 5.52 12.77
C LEU A 355 15.64 6.25 11.49
N GLU A 356 16.56 6.89 10.77
CA GLU A 356 16.25 7.47 9.45
C GLU A 356 15.90 6.40 8.41
N LEU A 357 16.63 5.29 8.43
CA LEU A 357 16.34 4.18 7.55
C LEU A 357 14.97 3.57 7.87
N MET A 358 14.64 3.45 9.16
CA MET A 358 13.32 2.98 9.58
C MET A 358 12.21 3.92 9.14
N GLU A 359 12.38 5.23 9.23
CA GLU A 359 11.45 6.21 8.65
C GLU A 359 11.19 5.91 7.17
N GLN A 360 12.25 5.71 6.39
CA GLN A 360 12.14 5.45 4.95
C GLN A 360 11.46 4.11 4.66
N ILE A 361 11.82 3.05 5.41
CA ILE A 361 11.19 1.73 5.32
C ILE A 361 9.71 1.82 5.67
N VAL A 362 9.34 2.47 6.77
CA VAL A 362 7.92 2.64 7.16
C VAL A 362 7.16 3.40 6.09
N ARG A 363 7.73 4.46 5.50
CA ARG A 363 7.09 5.18 4.40
C ARG A 363 6.97 4.35 3.14
N ALA A 364 7.98 3.54 2.80
CA ALA A 364 7.91 2.62 1.67
C ALA A 364 6.80 1.59 1.89
N ILE A 365 6.72 0.97 3.07
CA ILE A 365 5.65 0.04 3.48
C ILE A 365 4.27 0.74 3.48
N GLN A 366 4.17 1.95 4.03
CA GLN A 366 2.96 2.77 4.04
C GLN A 366 2.50 3.10 2.62
N LYS A 367 3.45 3.23 1.71
CA LYS A 367 3.13 3.39 0.30
C LYS A 367 2.91 2.04 -0.38
N VAL A 368 3.23 0.90 0.21
CA VAL A 368 3.20 -0.47 -0.37
C VAL A 368 4.27 -0.69 -1.46
N ASN A 369 5.41 -0.01 -1.31
CA ASN A 369 6.57 -0.22 -2.16
C ASN A 369 7.48 -1.29 -1.57
N GLU A 370 7.10 -2.54 -1.81
CA GLU A 370 7.85 -3.68 -1.33
C GLU A 370 9.30 -3.67 -1.81
N ASP A 371 9.51 -3.40 -3.11
CA ASP A 371 10.85 -3.39 -3.71
C ASP A 371 11.74 -2.30 -3.08
N GLU A 372 11.22 -1.07 -2.92
CA GLU A 372 11.94 0.03 -2.25
C GLU A 372 12.28 -0.33 -0.80
N ALA A 373 11.30 -0.84 -0.02
CA ALA A 373 11.54 -1.23 1.37
C ALA A 373 12.58 -2.35 1.48
N LYS A 374 12.52 -3.35 0.60
CA LYS A 374 13.48 -4.46 0.57
C LYS A 374 14.88 -4.03 0.13
N MET A 375 14.97 -3.09 -0.82
CA MET A 375 16.26 -2.52 -1.23
C MET A 375 16.91 -1.74 -0.10
N LEU A 376 16.16 -0.89 0.61
CA LEU A 376 16.67 -0.12 1.76
C LEU A 376 17.29 -1.03 2.83
N VAL A 377 16.65 -2.17 3.12
CA VAL A 377 17.22 -3.18 4.03
C VAL A 377 18.47 -3.82 3.43
N LYS A 378 18.42 -4.22 2.16
CA LYS A 378 19.52 -4.93 1.48
C LYS A 378 20.78 -4.08 1.36
N GLU A 379 20.65 -2.78 1.18
CA GLU A 379 21.77 -1.84 1.12
C GLU A 379 22.57 -1.79 2.43
N VAL A 380 21.90 -2.07 3.56
CA VAL A 380 22.53 -2.08 4.89
C VAL A 380 22.97 -3.48 5.30
N LEU A 381 22.22 -4.51 4.90
CA LEU A 381 22.48 -5.92 5.19
C LEU A 381 23.01 -6.65 3.96
N SER A 382 24.15 -6.19 3.45
CA SER A 382 24.71 -6.64 2.16
C SER A 382 25.80 -7.70 2.29
N SER A 383 26.31 -7.96 3.50
CA SER A 383 27.37 -8.95 3.72
C SER A 383 26.81 -10.36 3.88
N GLU A 384 27.61 -11.38 3.54
CA GLU A 384 27.17 -12.79 3.63
C GLU A 384 26.79 -13.18 5.07
N SER A 385 27.47 -12.62 6.08
CA SER A 385 27.16 -12.84 7.50
C SER A 385 25.82 -12.22 7.95
N GLN A 386 25.25 -11.29 7.18
CA GLN A 386 23.98 -10.61 7.46
C GLN A 386 22.83 -11.11 6.58
N LYS A 387 23.08 -12.13 5.74
CA LYS A 387 22.11 -12.62 4.77
C LYS A 387 20.81 -13.11 5.41
N VAL A 388 20.91 -13.84 6.53
CA VAL A 388 19.74 -14.35 7.27
C VAL A 388 18.89 -13.20 7.81
N ASP A 389 19.51 -12.18 8.38
CA ASP A 389 18.82 -10.99 8.89
C ASP A 389 18.18 -10.18 7.75
N CYS A 390 18.85 -10.09 6.61
CA CYS A 390 18.32 -9.47 5.39
C CYS A 390 17.07 -10.21 4.90
N GLU A 391 17.14 -11.53 4.76
CA GLU A 391 16.01 -12.38 4.36
C GLU A 391 14.85 -12.28 5.35
N LEU A 392 15.14 -12.23 6.66
CA LEU A 392 14.15 -12.06 7.72
C LEU A 392 13.42 -10.71 7.59
N CYS A 393 14.16 -9.61 7.44
CA CYS A 393 13.60 -8.28 7.24
C CYS A 393 12.77 -8.21 5.94
N GLN A 394 13.27 -8.77 4.84
CA GLN A 394 12.53 -8.81 3.57
C GLN A 394 11.23 -9.61 3.69
N ARG A 395 11.24 -10.72 4.44
CA ARG A 395 10.04 -11.50 4.73
C ARG A 395 9.04 -10.70 5.58
N LEU A 396 9.50 -10.03 6.64
CA LEU A 396 8.65 -9.16 7.46
C LEU A 396 8.00 -8.07 6.60
N ILE A 397 8.74 -7.47 5.66
CA ILE A 397 8.19 -6.47 4.72
C ILE A 397 7.06 -7.08 3.87
N SER A 398 7.28 -8.25 3.25
CA SER A 398 6.24 -8.94 2.47
C SER A 398 5.01 -9.25 3.32
N GLU A 399 5.23 -9.72 4.55
CA GLU A 399 4.15 -10.02 5.51
C GLU A 399 3.33 -8.79 5.83
N ILE A 400 3.98 -7.68 6.19
CA ILE A 400 3.31 -6.44 6.56
C ILE A 400 2.49 -5.93 5.38
N ILE A 401 3.06 -5.94 4.18
CA ILE A 401 2.38 -5.49 2.96
C ILE A 401 1.16 -6.36 2.65
N GLY A 402 1.31 -7.69 2.67
CA GLY A 402 0.20 -8.60 2.38
C GLY A 402 -0.85 -8.67 3.50
N ALA A 403 -0.47 -8.35 4.74
CA ALA A 403 -1.38 -8.31 5.89
C ALA A 403 -2.16 -7.00 6.03
N ARG A 404 -1.72 -5.95 5.33
CA ARG A 404 -2.20 -4.61 5.54
C ARG A 404 -3.66 -4.46 5.15
N ARG A 405 -4.44 -3.91 6.09
CA ARG A 405 -5.75 -3.37 5.79
C ARG A 405 -5.62 -1.90 5.38
N TYR A 406 -6.26 -1.54 4.27
CA TYR A 406 -6.31 -0.16 3.79
C TYR A 406 -7.38 0.66 4.54
N ASP A 407 -7.40 0.53 5.85
CA ASP A 407 -8.24 1.34 6.72
C ASP A 407 -7.49 2.59 7.19
N ARG A 408 -8.28 3.57 7.62
CA ARG A 408 -7.77 4.84 8.11
C ARG A 408 -6.82 4.65 9.30
N GLU A 409 -7.13 3.69 10.18
CA GLU A 409 -6.40 3.47 11.42
C GLU A 409 -4.98 2.96 11.16
N ASN A 410 -4.78 1.93 10.34
CA ASN A 410 -3.45 1.41 10.02
C ASN A 410 -2.61 2.42 9.23
N ASN A 411 -3.25 3.21 8.36
CA ASN A 411 -2.56 4.29 7.66
C ASN A 411 -2.06 5.36 8.63
N GLU A 412 -2.89 5.79 9.59
CA GLU A 412 -2.49 6.74 10.63
C GLU A 412 -1.36 6.18 11.49
N LYS A 413 -1.44 4.91 11.93
CA LYS A 413 -0.37 4.23 12.68
C LYS A 413 0.98 4.33 11.96
N PHE A 414 1.03 4.05 10.66
CA PHE A 414 2.27 4.10 9.90
C PHE A 414 2.81 5.52 9.70
N VAL A 415 1.93 6.51 9.49
CA VAL A 415 2.34 7.93 9.40
C VAL A 415 3.01 8.38 10.69
N TYR A 416 2.36 8.14 11.83
CA TYR A 416 2.88 8.57 13.13
C TYR A 416 4.10 7.77 13.57
N LEU A 417 4.18 6.48 13.22
CA LEU A 417 5.38 5.68 13.47
C LEU A 417 6.58 6.19 12.66
N ALA A 418 6.39 6.51 11.38
CA ALA A 418 7.45 7.12 10.56
C ALA A 418 7.88 8.48 11.12
N SER A 419 6.92 9.31 11.54
CA SER A 419 7.21 10.61 12.17
C SER A 419 7.98 10.48 13.47
N ALA A 420 7.63 9.50 14.32
CA ALA A 420 8.35 9.25 15.57
C ALA A 420 9.80 8.84 15.31
N TYR A 421 10.05 7.93 14.36
CA TYR A 421 11.41 7.56 13.97
C TYR A 421 12.20 8.74 13.39
N GLN A 422 11.56 9.61 12.60
CA GLN A 422 12.17 10.84 12.10
C GLN A 422 12.62 11.76 13.24
N SER A 423 11.70 12.11 14.15
CA SER A 423 12.00 13.02 15.25
C SER A 423 13.09 12.47 16.17
N LEU A 424 13.11 11.16 16.41
CA LEU A 424 14.19 10.50 17.15
C LEU A 424 15.53 10.60 16.42
N ALA A 425 15.55 10.39 15.10
CA ALA A 425 16.77 10.49 14.31
C ALA A 425 17.36 11.90 14.30
N ASP A 426 16.51 12.90 14.02
CA ASP A 426 16.89 14.31 13.99
C ASP A 426 17.46 14.77 15.34
N ALA A 427 16.84 14.32 16.43
CA ALA A 427 17.31 14.59 17.78
C ALA A 427 18.72 14.04 18.04
N ILE A 428 18.96 12.76 17.73
CA ILE A 428 20.28 12.14 17.93
C ILE A 428 21.33 12.86 17.10
N LYS A 429 21.01 13.22 15.85
CA LYS A 429 21.95 13.94 14.99
C LYS A 429 22.36 15.27 15.59
N ARG A 430 21.39 16.08 15.99
CA ARG A 430 21.66 17.39 16.58
C ARG A 430 22.36 17.29 17.94
N LEU A 431 22.05 16.28 18.75
CA LEU A 431 22.79 16.00 19.98
C LEU A 431 24.28 15.70 19.73
N LYS A 432 24.60 15.01 18.63
CA LYS A 432 25.99 14.77 18.23
C LYS A 432 26.70 16.03 17.72
N GLU A 433 25.96 17.02 17.22
CA GLU A 433 26.50 18.28 16.71
C GLU A 433 26.86 19.28 17.82
N VAL A 434 26.22 19.16 18.98
CA VAL A 434 26.53 19.98 20.15
C VAL A 434 27.63 19.28 20.95
N GLU A 435 28.83 19.88 21.01
CA GLU A 435 30.00 19.35 21.74
C GLU A 435 29.77 19.34 23.26
N PHE A 436 28.89 18.46 23.74
CA PHE A 436 28.68 18.23 25.15
C PHE A 436 29.86 17.47 25.77
N THR A 437 30.25 17.89 26.98
CA THR A 437 31.18 17.14 27.84
C THR A 437 30.53 15.94 28.53
N ASP A 438 29.18 15.88 28.59
CA ASP A 438 28.42 14.75 29.14
C ASP A 438 27.19 14.41 28.26
N LEU A 439 27.20 13.23 27.63
CA LEU A 439 26.12 12.71 26.78
C LEU A 439 25.11 11.82 27.53
N THR A 440 25.33 11.58 28.83
CA THR A 440 24.56 10.60 29.61
C THR A 440 23.08 10.97 29.70
N LEU A 441 22.77 12.25 29.90
CA LEU A 441 21.40 12.74 30.06
C LEU A 441 20.60 12.67 28.73
N PRO A 442 21.13 13.14 27.57
CA PRO A 442 20.47 12.94 26.28
C PRO A 442 20.23 11.47 25.89
N GLU A 443 21.16 10.57 26.21
CA GLU A 443 21.02 9.14 25.92
C GLU A 443 19.88 8.50 26.73
N GLN A 444 19.79 8.81 28.02
CA GLN A 444 18.70 8.34 28.89
C GLN A 444 17.32 8.81 28.42
N VAL A 445 17.24 10.06 27.96
CA VAL A 445 16.01 10.63 27.39
C VAL A 445 15.61 9.94 26.10
N LEU A 446 16.58 9.69 25.20
CA LEU A 446 16.31 8.99 23.96
C LEU A 446 15.77 7.58 24.23
N GLU A 447 16.39 6.87 25.16
CA GLU A 447 15.95 5.54 25.57
C GLU A 447 14.53 5.57 26.17
N ALA A 448 14.24 6.55 27.03
CA ALA A 448 12.90 6.74 27.59
C ALA A 448 11.84 6.97 26.50
N HIS A 449 12.13 7.78 25.48
CA HIS A 449 11.22 8.00 24.36
C HIS A 449 11.04 6.77 23.47
N LEU A 450 12.10 5.99 23.23
CA LEU A 450 11.99 4.70 22.53
C LEU A 450 11.13 3.71 23.31
N ASN A 451 11.23 3.68 24.64
CA ASN A 451 10.41 2.83 25.49
C ASN A 451 8.93 3.22 25.45
N LEU A 452 8.62 4.52 25.48
CA LEU A 452 7.25 5.01 25.27
C LEU A 452 6.71 4.64 23.89
N LEU A 453 7.54 4.73 22.85
CA LEU A 453 7.13 4.32 21.50
C LEU A 453 6.84 2.81 21.44
N ASN A 454 7.66 1.97 22.08
CA ASN A 454 7.44 0.52 22.15
C ASN A 454 6.12 0.18 22.85
N GLY A 455 5.79 0.87 23.94
CA GLY A 455 4.52 0.66 24.64
C GLY A 455 3.31 1.17 23.85
N ALA A 456 3.44 2.29 23.14
CA ALA A 456 2.42 2.74 22.18
C ALA A 456 2.21 1.74 21.02
N ILE A 457 3.29 1.18 20.48
CA ILE A 457 3.23 0.11 19.47
C ILE A 457 2.49 -1.10 20.03
N ALA A 458 2.78 -1.52 21.26
CA ALA A 458 2.13 -2.67 21.89
C ALA A 458 0.62 -2.51 22.08
N ARG A 459 0.14 -1.28 22.37
CA ARG A 459 -1.30 -0.97 22.42
C ARG A 459 -1.99 -1.13 21.07
N ASN A 460 -1.26 -1.13 19.95
CA ASN A 460 -1.77 -1.31 18.59
C ASN A 460 -2.93 -0.36 18.22
N THR A 461 -2.86 0.92 18.62
CA THR A 461 -3.84 1.95 18.24
C THR A 461 -3.17 3.16 17.61
N ALA A 462 -3.83 3.76 16.62
CA ALA A 462 -3.32 4.99 15.98
C ALA A 462 -3.20 6.15 16.99
N SER A 463 -4.15 6.25 17.93
CA SER A 463 -4.15 7.31 18.94
C SER A 463 -2.94 7.24 19.86
N ALA A 464 -2.55 6.06 20.34
CA ALA A 464 -1.40 5.91 21.22
C ALA A 464 -0.09 6.30 20.51
N ILE A 465 0.13 5.76 19.30
CA ILE A 465 1.34 6.06 18.49
C ILE A 465 1.40 7.56 18.17
N ARG A 466 0.27 8.17 17.82
CA ARG A 466 0.17 9.61 17.57
C ARG A 466 0.57 10.45 18.78
N GLN A 467 0.02 10.15 19.96
CA GLN A 467 0.29 10.94 21.16
C GLN A 467 1.77 10.86 21.55
N VAL A 468 2.38 9.66 21.51
CA VAL A 468 3.81 9.51 21.77
C VAL A 468 4.66 10.20 20.70
N SER A 469 4.28 10.11 19.42
CA SER A 469 4.97 10.85 18.35
C SER A 469 4.96 12.36 18.58
N PHE A 470 3.87 12.93 19.09
CA PHE A 470 3.83 14.35 19.45
C PHE A 470 4.73 14.67 20.65
N ILE A 471 4.76 13.84 21.69
CA ILE A 471 5.68 14.04 22.82
C ILE A 471 7.14 14.04 22.35
N ILE A 472 7.53 13.05 21.56
CA ILE A 472 8.89 12.95 21.02
C ILE A 472 9.25 14.25 20.30
N ASN A 473 8.36 14.72 19.43
CA ASN A 473 8.60 15.93 18.67
C ASN A 473 8.65 17.20 19.55
N ASP A 474 7.72 17.34 20.48
CA ASP A 474 7.62 18.51 21.38
C ASP A 474 8.85 18.57 22.31
N PHE A 475 9.24 17.44 22.91
CA PHE A 475 10.42 17.36 23.79
C PHE A 475 11.72 17.65 23.03
N PHE A 476 11.93 17.06 21.86
CA PHE A 476 13.16 17.33 21.13
C PHE A 476 13.22 18.73 20.57
N SER A 477 12.08 19.32 20.17
CA SER A 477 12.03 20.75 19.84
C SER A 477 12.49 21.62 21.02
N MET A 478 12.00 21.32 22.24
CA MET A 478 12.42 21.99 23.48
C MET A 478 13.92 21.82 23.75
N LEU A 479 14.43 20.58 23.70
CA LEU A 479 15.84 20.30 23.92
C LEU A 479 16.69 21.15 22.97
N LEU A 480 16.34 21.18 21.69
CA LEU A 480 17.07 21.92 20.67
C LEU A 480 17.01 23.44 20.87
N GLU A 481 15.87 23.97 21.30
CA GLU A 481 15.76 25.39 21.66
C GLU A 481 16.68 25.74 22.83
N TYR A 482 16.70 24.91 23.90
CA TYR A 482 17.63 25.03 25.01
C TYR A 482 19.09 25.00 24.54
N LEU A 483 19.45 24.02 23.70
CA LEU A 483 20.80 23.91 23.11
C LEU A 483 21.21 25.16 22.31
N SER A 484 20.25 25.85 21.71
CA SER A 484 20.48 27.05 20.90
C SER A 484 20.45 28.37 21.70
N GLY A 485 20.28 28.31 23.03
CA GLY A 485 20.21 29.49 23.90
C GLY A 485 18.89 30.26 23.80
N GLY A 486 17.83 29.63 23.30
CA GLY A 486 16.47 30.17 23.23
C GLY A 486 15.73 30.08 24.56
N TYR A 487 14.57 30.74 24.65
CA TYR A 487 13.67 30.67 25.82
C TYR A 487 12.42 29.88 25.45
N TRP A 488 12.00 28.94 26.32
CA TRP A 488 10.77 28.20 26.10
C TRP A 488 9.95 27.92 27.37
N VAL A 489 8.64 27.80 27.20
CA VAL A 489 7.66 27.41 28.22
C VAL A 489 6.93 26.17 27.74
N ALA A 490 7.07 25.07 28.47
CA ALA A 490 6.54 23.80 28.04
C ALA A 490 5.04 23.61 28.24
N GLU A 491 4.32 23.16 27.21
CA GLU A 491 2.94 22.67 27.35
C GLU A 491 2.94 21.19 27.84
N ILE A 492 3.22 21.01 29.13
CA ILE A 492 3.45 19.69 29.78
C ILE A 492 2.16 18.89 29.96
N THR A 493 1.02 19.55 29.77
CA THR A 493 -0.32 19.00 29.94
C THR A 493 -0.48 17.67 29.20
N ARG A 494 0.20 17.47 28.06
CA ARG A 494 0.17 16.20 27.31
C ARG A 494 0.95 15.06 27.95
N ILE A 495 2.16 15.30 28.47
CA ILE A 495 2.98 14.27 29.13
C ILE A 495 2.32 13.85 30.46
N GLU A 496 1.81 14.82 31.22
CA GLU A 496 1.06 14.56 32.46
C GLU A 496 -0.28 13.87 32.20
N HIS A 497 -0.99 14.24 31.14
CA HIS A 497 -2.21 13.56 30.73
C HIS A 497 -1.92 12.12 30.28
N LEU A 498 -0.81 11.90 29.56
CA LEU A 498 -0.38 10.56 29.17
C LEU A 498 0.04 9.69 30.37
N SER A 499 0.74 10.28 31.34
CA SER A 499 1.06 9.63 32.63
C SER A 499 -0.20 9.21 33.39
N LYS A 500 -1.31 9.93 33.21
CA LYS A 500 -2.61 9.58 33.79
C LYS A 500 -3.37 8.55 32.94
N SER A 501 -3.33 8.65 31.61
CA SER A 501 -4.04 7.73 30.70
C SER A 501 -3.33 6.38 30.48
N PHE A 502 -2.02 6.30 30.70
CA PHE A 502 -1.25 5.05 30.62
C PHE A 502 -1.27 4.24 31.92
N LYS A 503 -2.09 4.64 32.91
CA LYS A 503 -2.34 3.85 34.13
C LYS A 503 -3.32 2.70 33.92
N ASP A 504 -4.03 2.69 32.81
CA ASP A 504 -5.01 1.66 32.52
C ASP A 504 -4.36 0.51 31.73
N THR A 505 -4.70 -0.73 32.10
CA THR A 505 -4.34 -1.97 31.39
C THR A 505 -5.00 -2.09 30.01
N GLU A 506 -5.49 -1.00 29.43
CA GLU A 506 -6.13 -0.96 28.13
C GLU A 506 -5.09 -1.20 27.03
N GLY A 507 -5.07 -2.44 26.51
CA GLY A 507 -4.17 -2.91 25.46
C GLY A 507 -3.42 -4.19 25.85
N ASN A 508 -2.66 -4.75 24.90
CA ASN A 508 -1.90 -5.99 25.08
C ASN A 508 -0.53 -5.74 25.77
N LEU A 509 -0.51 -4.96 26.85
CA LEU A 509 0.72 -4.62 27.58
C LEU A 509 0.98 -5.58 28.74
N SER A 510 2.25 -5.96 28.92
CA SER A 510 2.68 -6.68 30.13
C SER A 510 2.92 -5.70 31.29
N ILE A 511 2.89 -6.21 32.52
CA ILE A 511 3.20 -5.44 33.73
C ILE A 511 4.60 -4.80 33.63
N ALA A 512 5.59 -5.55 33.15
CA ALA A 512 6.94 -5.05 32.96
C ALA A 512 7.01 -3.88 31.96
N MET A 513 6.21 -3.90 30.89
CA MET A 513 6.15 -2.78 29.94
C MET A 513 5.50 -1.54 30.56
N LEU A 514 4.48 -1.71 31.40
CA LEU A 514 3.86 -0.60 32.13
C LEU A 514 4.84 0.04 33.12
N GLU A 515 5.58 -0.76 33.88
CA GLU A 515 6.63 -0.28 34.79
C GLU A 515 7.73 0.47 34.03
N GLN A 516 8.15 -0.06 32.88
CA GLN A 516 9.14 0.59 32.02
C GLN A 516 8.64 1.93 31.45
N GLU A 517 7.38 2.02 31.06
CA GLU A 517 6.77 3.28 30.62
C GLU A 517 6.71 4.29 31.76
N GLN A 518 6.29 3.88 32.96
CA GLN A 518 6.25 4.76 34.13
C GLN A 518 7.63 5.31 34.49
N GLN A 519 8.64 4.45 34.46
CA GLN A 519 10.04 4.86 34.65
C GLN A 519 10.48 5.85 33.56
N SER A 520 10.11 5.59 32.30
CA SER A 520 10.46 6.46 31.17
C SER A 520 9.82 7.86 31.31
N ILE A 521 8.56 7.92 31.74
CA ILE A 521 7.89 9.20 32.04
C ILE A 521 8.60 9.93 33.19
N ALA A 522 8.94 9.22 34.26
CA ALA A 522 9.66 9.81 35.39
C ALA A 522 11.01 10.39 34.96
N THR A 523 11.78 9.67 34.13
CA THR A 523 13.04 10.14 33.56
C THR A 523 12.85 11.40 32.71
N ILE A 524 11.85 11.44 31.82
CA ILE A 524 11.58 12.61 30.97
C ILE A 524 11.22 13.84 31.84
N LEU A 525 10.37 13.64 32.86
CA LEU A 525 9.98 14.71 33.77
C LEU A 525 11.16 15.20 34.63
N SER A 526 12.04 14.32 35.09
CA SER A 526 13.23 14.72 35.86
C SER A 526 14.23 15.48 35.00
N VAL A 527 14.48 15.04 33.76
CA VAL A 527 15.39 15.76 32.85
C VAL A 527 14.87 17.16 32.57
N ARG A 528 13.57 17.29 32.29
CA ARG A 528 12.94 18.59 32.14
C ARG A 528 13.18 19.49 33.36
N GLN A 529 12.97 18.98 34.57
CA GLN A 529 13.16 19.76 35.79
C GLN A 529 14.60 20.23 35.96
N ILE A 530 15.59 19.43 35.54
CA ILE A 530 17.00 19.82 35.53
C ILE A 530 17.21 21.01 34.58
N LEU A 531 16.72 20.90 33.34
CA LEU A 531 16.86 21.95 32.33
C LEU A 531 16.20 23.27 32.77
N GLU A 532 14.99 23.21 33.35
CA GLU A 532 14.29 24.40 33.88
C GLU A 532 15.04 25.06 35.05
N ASN A 533 15.68 24.27 35.90
CA ASN A 533 16.45 24.80 37.03
C ASN A 533 17.78 25.42 36.60
N GLU A 534 18.46 24.84 35.61
CA GLU A 534 19.68 25.42 35.01
C GLU A 534 19.38 26.76 34.32
N ASP A 535 18.25 26.86 33.63
CA ASP A 535 17.78 28.12 33.04
C ASP A 535 17.48 29.20 34.09
N LEU A 536 16.92 28.83 35.25
CA LEU A 536 16.67 29.76 36.36
C LEU A 536 17.98 30.29 36.98
N VAL A 537 19.00 29.44 37.10
CA VAL A 537 20.32 29.82 37.62
C VAL A 537 21.06 30.74 36.64
N ASN A 538 21.09 30.39 35.35
CA ASN A 538 21.72 31.21 34.31
C ASN A 538 21.05 32.59 34.14
N ASN A 539 19.74 32.68 34.40
CA ASN A 539 19.02 33.96 34.40
C ASN A 539 19.33 34.83 35.63
N ASN A 540 19.50 34.22 36.80
CA ASN A 540 19.92 34.96 38.00
C ASN A 540 21.35 35.51 37.85
N ASP A 541 22.26 34.77 37.23
CA ASP A 541 23.63 35.23 36.99
C ASP A 541 23.69 36.33 35.92
N ARG A 542 22.84 36.29 34.88
CA ARG A 542 22.71 37.37 33.89
C ARG A 542 22.07 38.64 34.46
N LEU A 543 21.17 38.51 35.42
CA LEU A 543 20.53 39.64 36.12
C LEU A 543 21.39 40.23 37.24
N MET A 544 22.31 39.45 37.81
CA MET A 544 23.30 39.89 38.81
C MET A 544 24.59 40.42 38.19
N GLY A 545 24.82 40.16 36.89
CA GLY A 545 25.98 40.62 36.11
C GLY A 545 25.71 41.80 35.17
N ALA A 546 24.50 42.38 35.18
CA ALA A 546 24.12 43.63 34.52
C ALA A 546 23.80 44.70 35.58
#